data_AF-A0A9X9Y283-F1
#
_entry.id   AF-A0A9X9Y283-F1
#
_cell.length_a   1.000
_cell.length_b   1.000
_cell.length_c   1.000
_cell.angle_alpha   90.00
_cell.angle_beta   90.00
_cell.angle_gamma   90.00
#
_symmetry.space_group_name_H-M   'P 1'
#
loop_
_entity.id
_entity.type
_entity.pdbx_description
1 polymer ?
#
loop_
_entity_poly.entity_id
_entity_poly.type
_entity_poly.pdbx_seq_one_letter_code
_entity_poly.pdbx_strand_id
1 'polypeptide(L)'
;MKPGKPIPLSLAKEFPNWVSSWDALRRKHDLVSPDLADFVGLSFQYADYSMRYGQTESGPPSIVSTVKINRAGFTEMMDTEDMFRKWFKQAKDSRLLP
;
A
#
# COMPACT_ATOMS: atom_id res chain seq x y z
N MET A 1 24.22 -3.64 -3.39
CA MET A 1 24.24 -3.09 -2.01
C MET A 1 23.89 -4.20 -1.03
N LYS A 2 24.55 -4.28 0.13
CA LYS A 2 24.10 -5.16 1.22
C LYS A 2 22.99 -4.45 1.99
N PRO A 3 21.82 -5.07 2.24
CA PRO A 3 20.79 -4.48 3.09
C PRO A 3 21.35 -4.14 4.49
N GLY A 4 20.92 -3.01 5.04
CA GLY A 4 21.20 -2.65 6.43
C GLY A 4 20.46 -3.56 7.42
N LYS A 5 20.71 -3.38 8.72
CA LYS A 5 19.92 -4.05 9.77
C LYS A 5 18.47 -3.56 9.71
N PRO A 6 17.47 -4.44 9.94
CA PRO A 6 16.07 -4.01 9.98
C PRO A 6 15.85 -3.04 11.13
N ILE A 7 15.23 -1.91 10.84
CA ILE A 7 14.83 -0.89 11.82
C ILE A 7 13.31 -0.69 11.71
N PRO A 8 12.57 -0.63 12.84
CA PRO A 8 11.14 -0.31 12.80
C PRO A 8 10.91 1.08 12.21
N LEU A 9 9.96 1.19 11.28
CA LEU A 9 9.61 2.45 10.62
C LEU A 9 8.09 2.61 10.61
N SER A 10 7.62 3.77 11.06
CA SER A 10 6.19 4.13 11.01
C SER A 10 5.97 5.04 9.82
N LEU A 11 5.18 4.59 8.85
CA LEU A 11 4.82 5.41 7.70
C LEU A 11 4.02 6.64 8.14
N ALA A 12 3.14 6.50 9.13
CA ALA A 12 2.37 7.64 9.65
C ALA A 12 3.24 8.72 10.30
N LYS A 13 4.38 8.37 10.88
CA LYS A 13 5.34 9.34 11.44
C LYS A 13 6.30 9.89 10.40
N GLU A 14 6.71 9.07 9.43
CA GLU A 14 7.75 9.43 8.47
C GLU A 14 7.23 10.21 7.25
N PHE A 15 5.97 10.01 6.83
CA PHE A 15 5.48 10.61 5.59
C PHE A 15 5.62 12.14 5.47
N PRO A 16 5.59 12.96 6.54
CA PRO A 16 5.80 14.40 6.40
C PRO A 16 7.16 14.73 5.75
N ASN A 17 8.17 13.88 5.94
CA ASN A 17 9.50 14.05 5.33
C ASN A 17 9.50 13.80 3.81
N TRP A 18 8.45 13.19 3.26
CA TRP A 18 8.37 12.80 1.84
C TRP A 18 7.49 13.72 1.01
N VAL A 19 6.71 14.61 1.63
CA VAL A 19 5.75 15.50 0.94
C VAL A 19 6.43 16.32 -0.17
N SER A 20 7.56 16.96 0.14
CA SER A 20 8.29 17.79 -0.83
C SER A 20 8.83 16.97 -2.02
N SER A 21 9.32 15.76 -1.75
CA SER A 21 9.83 14.83 -2.77
C SER A 21 8.71 14.29 -3.64
N TRP A 22 7.55 13.99 -3.04
CA TRP A 22 6.34 13.62 -3.77
C TRP A 22 5.88 14.73 -4.71
N ASP A 23 5.80 15.97 -4.25
CA ASP A 23 5.43 17.10 -5.10
C ASP A 23 6.40 17.33 -6.27
N ALA A 24 7.70 17.15 -6.03
CA ALA A 24 8.70 17.20 -7.10
C ALA A 24 8.47 16.08 -8.13
N LEU A 25 8.17 14.86 -7.66
CA LEU A 25 7.88 13.71 -8.52
C LEU A 25 6.60 13.93 -9.34
N ARG A 26 5.52 14.43 -8.71
CA ARG A 26 4.26 14.76 -9.40
C ARG A 26 4.48 15.74 -10.54
N ARG A 27 5.21 16.84 -10.27
CA ARG A 27 5.53 17.85 -11.29
C ARG A 27 6.40 17.27 -12.41
N LYS A 28 7.41 16.47 -12.06
CA LYS A 28 8.32 15.87 -13.05
C LYS A 28 7.61 14.93 -14.02
N HIS A 29 6.62 14.17 -13.55
CA HIS A 29 5.93 13.16 -14.33
C HIS A 29 4.52 13.56 -14.79
N ASP A 30 4.11 14.82 -14.57
CA ASP A 30 2.75 15.33 -14.86
C ASP A 30 1.64 14.42 -14.30
N LEU A 31 1.81 14.02 -13.03
CA LEU A 31 0.86 13.13 -12.35
C LEU A 31 -0.42 13.88 -11.96
N VAL A 32 -1.57 13.21 -12.08
CA VAL A 32 -2.88 13.73 -11.67
C VAL A 32 -3.19 13.49 -10.19
N SER A 33 -2.31 12.77 -9.49
CA SER A 33 -2.47 12.52 -8.05
C SER A 33 -2.55 13.81 -7.24
N PRO A 34 -3.32 13.85 -6.14
CA PRO A 34 -3.25 14.93 -5.14
C PRO A 34 -1.89 15.02 -4.43
N ASP A 35 -1.75 15.97 -3.51
CA ASP A 35 -0.62 15.97 -2.58
C ASP A 35 -0.57 14.69 -1.74
N LEU A 36 0.56 14.42 -1.08
CA LEU A 36 0.82 13.13 -0.46
C LEU A 36 -0.16 12.83 0.70
N ALA A 37 -0.52 13.86 1.46
CA ALA A 37 -1.37 13.72 2.64
C ALA A 37 -2.81 13.40 2.22
N ASP A 38 -3.31 14.08 1.20
CA ASP A 38 -4.66 13.82 0.66
C ASP A 38 -4.71 12.53 -0.16
N PHE A 39 -3.65 12.20 -0.89
CA PHE A 39 -3.62 11.03 -1.76
C PHE A 39 -3.58 9.72 -0.97
N VAL A 40 -2.78 9.65 0.10
CA VAL A 40 -2.67 8.45 0.94
C VAL A 40 -3.57 8.51 2.17
N GLY A 41 -3.75 9.68 2.76
CA GLY A 41 -4.65 9.90 3.90
C GLY A 41 -4.37 8.96 5.08
N LEU A 42 -5.44 8.40 5.63
CA LEU A 42 -5.37 7.48 6.77
C LEU A 42 -4.74 6.11 6.45
N SER A 43 -4.40 5.86 5.18
CA SER A 43 -3.75 4.60 4.78
C SER A 43 -2.33 4.47 5.33
N PHE A 44 -1.67 5.56 5.76
CA PHE A 44 -0.40 5.45 6.48
C PHE A 44 -0.56 4.75 7.84
N GLN A 45 -1.58 5.12 8.62
CA GLN A 45 -1.91 4.46 9.89
C GLN A 45 -2.37 3.03 9.65
N TYR A 46 -3.16 2.80 8.60
CA TYR A 46 -3.59 1.45 8.23
C TYR A 46 -2.40 0.56 7.89
N ALA A 47 -1.42 1.07 7.14
CA ALA A 47 -0.22 0.32 6.80
C ALA A 47 0.65 0.02 8.03
N ASP A 48 0.82 0.97 8.95
CA ASP A 48 1.50 0.73 10.22
C ASP A 48 0.81 -0.35 11.05
N TYR A 49 -0.54 -0.35 11.08
CA TYR A 49 -1.32 -1.39 11.72
C TYR A 49 -1.13 -2.76 11.05
N SER A 50 -1.27 -2.84 9.72
CA SER A 50 -1.11 -4.07 8.94
C SER A 50 0.29 -4.66 9.05
N MET A 51 1.32 -3.81 9.11
CA MET A 51 2.73 -4.22 9.29
C MET A 51 3.13 -4.36 10.76
N ARG A 52 2.19 -4.17 11.70
CA ARG A 52 2.37 -4.31 13.15
C ARG A 52 3.49 -3.42 13.72
N TYR A 53 3.62 -2.19 13.22
CA TYR A 53 4.59 -1.25 13.76
C TYR A 53 4.41 -1.08 15.29
N GLY A 54 5.53 -1.20 16.02
CA GLY A 54 5.54 -1.07 17.48
C GLY A 54 5.04 -2.29 18.26
N GLN A 55 4.69 -3.39 17.58
CA GLN A 55 4.27 -4.64 18.22
C GLN A 55 5.42 -5.66 18.18
N THR A 56 5.67 -6.33 19.31
CA THR A 56 6.70 -7.37 19.43
C THR A 56 6.13 -8.78 19.36
N GLU A 57 4.81 -8.92 19.49
CA GLU A 57 4.11 -10.20 19.44
C GLU A 57 3.45 -10.43 18.09
N SER A 58 3.24 -11.70 17.72
CA SER A 58 2.44 -12.08 16.54
C SER A 58 0.97 -11.73 16.76
N GLY A 59 0.34 -11.17 15.73
CA GLY A 59 -1.10 -10.90 15.74
C GLY A 59 -1.93 -12.15 15.45
N PRO A 60 -3.24 -12.10 15.71
CA PRO A 60 -4.13 -13.12 15.18
C PRO A 60 -4.05 -13.14 13.63
N PRO A 61 -4.12 -14.32 13.00
CA PRO A 61 -4.11 -14.41 11.55
C PRO A 61 -5.33 -13.71 10.96
N SER A 62 -5.11 -12.86 9.96
CA SER A 62 -6.18 -12.15 9.24
C SER A 62 -6.55 -12.87 7.94
N ILE A 63 -6.92 -14.15 8.04
CA ILE A 63 -7.32 -14.98 6.89
C ILE A 63 -8.82 -15.26 6.99
N VAL A 64 -9.54 -15.04 5.88
CA VAL A 64 -10.98 -15.31 5.77
C VAL A 64 -11.23 -16.51 4.85
N SER A 65 -12.29 -17.26 5.13
CA SER A 65 -12.69 -18.39 4.29
C SER A 65 -13.61 -17.94 3.16
N THR A 66 -13.26 -18.31 1.93
CA THR A 66 -14.07 -18.05 0.72
C THR A 66 -15.06 -19.17 0.41
N VAL A 67 -15.16 -20.22 1.24
CA VAL A 67 -15.99 -21.41 0.97
C VAL A 67 -17.45 -21.05 0.76
N LYS A 68 -18.01 -20.14 1.59
CA LYS A 68 -19.42 -19.76 1.51
C LYS A 68 -19.77 -19.09 0.17
N ILE A 69 -18.94 -18.15 -0.28
CA ILE A 69 -19.16 -17.43 -1.54
C ILE A 69 -18.94 -18.34 -2.76
N ASN A 70 -17.96 -19.25 -2.70
CA ASN A 70 -17.74 -20.26 -3.75
C ASN A 70 -18.94 -21.19 -3.92
N ARG A 71 -19.51 -21.67 -2.80
CA ARG A 71 -20.74 -22.49 -2.82
C ARG A 71 -21.96 -21.74 -3.37
N ALA A 72 -21.98 -20.41 -3.24
CA ALA A 72 -23.01 -19.55 -3.80
C ALA A 72 -22.77 -19.20 -5.29
N GLY A 73 -21.73 -19.76 -5.92
CA GLY A 73 -21.41 -19.56 -7.34
C GLY A 73 -20.40 -18.45 -7.63
N PHE A 74 -19.90 -17.72 -6.62
CA PHE A 74 -18.83 -16.73 -6.78
C PHE A 74 -17.47 -17.42 -6.75
N THR A 75 -17.06 -17.97 -7.88
CA THR A 75 -15.87 -18.82 -8.02
C THR A 75 -14.66 -18.12 -8.65
N GLU A 76 -14.79 -16.85 -9.03
CA GLU A 76 -13.67 -16.07 -9.56
C GLU A 76 -12.56 -15.93 -8.52
N MET A 77 -11.33 -16.15 -8.96
CA MET A 77 -10.12 -16.05 -8.13
C MET A 77 -9.08 -15.22 -8.87
N MET A 78 -8.21 -14.58 -8.11
CA MET A 78 -7.06 -13.85 -8.63
C MET A 78 -5.85 -14.20 -7.78
N ASP A 79 -4.74 -14.51 -8.44
CA ASP A 79 -3.47 -14.60 -7.75
C ASP A 79 -3.12 -13.24 -7.12
N THR A 80 -2.61 -13.25 -5.89
CA THR A 80 -2.36 -12.00 -5.14
C THR A 80 -1.25 -11.17 -5.80
N GLU A 81 -0.25 -11.81 -6.40
CA GLU A 81 0.81 -11.13 -7.13
C GLU A 81 0.27 -10.47 -8.41
N ASP A 82 -0.59 -11.19 -9.15
CA ASP A 82 -1.27 -10.64 -10.33
C ASP A 82 -2.17 -9.46 -9.97
N MET A 83 -2.86 -9.53 -8.82
CA MET A 83 -3.66 -8.43 -8.28
C MET A 83 -2.81 -7.17 -8.08
N PHE A 84 -1.64 -7.29 -7.44
CA PHE A 84 -0.71 -6.16 -7.29
C PHE A 84 -0.25 -5.61 -8.63
N ARG A 85 0.16 -6.47 -9.57
CA ARG A 85 0.60 -6.07 -10.92
C ARG A 85 -0.51 -5.30 -11.65
N LYS A 86 -1.75 -5.79 -11.60
CA LYS A 86 -2.93 -5.13 -12.16
C LYS A 86 -3.12 -3.73 -11.60
N TRP A 87 -3.14 -3.56 -10.27
CA TRP A 87 -3.40 -2.25 -9.67
C TRP A 87 -2.24 -1.27 -9.87
N PHE A 88 -0.98 -1.70 -9.81
CA PHE A 88 0.14 -0.83 -10.15
C PHE A 88 0.08 -0.36 -11.60
N LYS A 89 -0.25 -1.27 -12.53
CA LYS A 89 -0.46 -0.90 -13.93
C LYS A 89 -1.59 0.12 -14.05
N GLN A 90 -2.74 -0.12 -13.43
CA GLN A 90 -3.88 0.79 -13.49
C GLN A 90 -3.57 2.17 -12.91
N ALA A 91 -2.82 2.24 -11.80
CA ALA A 91 -2.40 3.50 -11.20
C ALA A 91 -1.44 4.29 -12.12
N LYS A 92 -0.54 3.61 -12.82
CA LYS A 92 0.34 4.21 -13.84
C LYS A 92 -0.45 4.71 -15.05
N ASP A 93 -1.33 3.86 -15.60
CA ASP A 93 -2.17 4.21 -16.76
C ASP A 93 -3.08 5.41 -16.45
N SER A 94 -3.52 5.54 -15.20
CA SER A 94 -4.31 6.67 -14.71
C SER A 94 -3.47 7.89 -14.31
N ARG A 95 -2.14 7.85 -14.50
CA ARG A 95 -1.18 8.90 -14.09
C ARG A 95 -1.22 9.25 -12.60
N LEU A 96 -1.61 8.28 -11.76
CA LEU A 96 -1.56 8.43 -10.30
C LEU A 96 -0.15 8.12 -9.77
N LEU A 97 0.54 7.21 -10.43
CA LEU A 97 1.93 6.86 -10.17
C LEU A 97 2.74 7.04 -11.47
N PRO A 98 4.05 7.32 -11.38
CA PRO A 98 4.92 7.35 -12.55
C PRO A 98 5.18 5.95 -13.11
#